data_AF-A0A5C3FKA6-F1
#
_entry.id   AF-A0A5C3FKA6-F1
#
_cell.length_a   1.000
_cell.length_b   1.000
_cell.length_c   1.000
_cell.angle_alpha   90.00
_cell.angle_beta   90.00
_cell.angle_gamma   90.00
#
_symmetry.space_group_name_H-M   'P 1'
#
loop_
_entity.id
_entity.type
_entity.pdbx_description
1 polymer ?
#
loop_
_entity_poly.entity_id
_entity_poly.type
_entity_poly.pdbx_seq_one_letter_code
_entity_poly.pdbx_strand_id
1 'polypeptide(L)'
;MPSIPTPPPELEVLTFLSDSNAQVRQVALSNIVGFSAKDSPHRSLLISKHKNRDGSPLLGRDGKEVDTVEDLKRLCQDQPITAHDAFSALINISDSLVLARKIGDKAFLEFLVRYIAEPVSLLADLACMLLSNLTKLESICAILLDLQVQARPFYSFMASEEMEGALNGMDVEPNDPDYAAKKAKAQEYATKVAEQAKKMDEKVPAMARLLDAFEEGATVASQGSDLEAMKQRAKDAATKAQADKDKEPEKIERGPDGRPRIKRKTNCNFLASVFANVTVLPRGRDWFVSPLSASSAAASATAQAALARGVDEQGSIPAATEYPVARIMAFTEHPNLIRRGGVISTLKNVLFVKSAHKLLVAPPPAREGEDEMLAGALRATTRPPSSVDILPNLLLPLCDGKELAEVDLEDQEELPEECQMLPEDKRREKDPALRLMLVESLLLLCTNVYGRQCLRARGAYVVVRSAHLVEADEKIAESVLRLVNILKRDESAATAKDLEDDADATAEDVGAEEPVDSDDEDLQIEEL
;
A
#
# COMPACT_ATOMS: atom_id res chain seq x y z
N MET A 1 17.83 -10.69 -51.29
CA MET A 1 17.21 -10.23 -50.03
C MET A 1 17.50 -8.75 -49.90
N PRO A 2 16.52 -7.89 -49.53
CA PRO A 2 16.85 -6.52 -49.17
C PRO A 2 17.83 -6.54 -47.99
N SER A 3 18.91 -5.77 -48.08
CA SER A 3 19.90 -5.64 -47.01
C SER A 3 19.22 -5.01 -45.79
N ILE A 4 19.28 -5.69 -44.65
CA ILE A 4 18.84 -5.10 -43.37
C ILE A 4 19.72 -3.87 -43.13
N PRO A 5 19.15 -2.66 -42.96
CA PRO A 5 19.93 -1.47 -42.68
C PRO A 5 20.79 -1.70 -41.43
N THR A 6 22.10 -1.49 -41.54
CA THR A 6 22.99 -1.60 -40.38
C THR A 6 22.71 -0.43 -39.43
N PRO A 7 22.36 -0.70 -38.16
CA PRO A 7 22.11 0.35 -37.19
C PRO A 7 23.39 1.17 -36.96
N PRO A 8 23.28 2.47 -36.60
CA PRO A 8 24.42 3.23 -36.12
C PRO A 8 25.10 2.52 -34.94
N PRO A 9 26.44 2.46 -34.86
CA PRO A 9 27.15 1.74 -33.79
C PRO A 9 26.70 2.14 -32.38
N GLU A 10 26.43 3.42 -32.17
CA GLU A 10 25.94 3.99 -30.91
C GLU A 10 24.52 3.54 -30.52
N LEU A 11 23.72 3.07 -31.49
CA LEU A 11 22.35 2.58 -31.28
C LEU A 11 22.25 1.04 -31.29
N GLU A 12 23.29 0.35 -31.76
CA GLU A 12 23.28 -1.10 -31.92
C GLU A 12 23.01 -1.81 -30.58
N VAL A 13 23.53 -1.26 -29.48
CA VAL A 13 23.31 -1.78 -28.13
C VAL A 13 21.82 -1.89 -27.76
N LEU A 14 20.99 -0.95 -28.21
CA LEU A 14 19.56 -0.93 -27.92
C LEU A 14 18.83 -2.10 -28.60
N THR A 15 19.31 -2.52 -29.77
CA THR A 15 18.69 -3.64 -30.51
C THR A 15 18.77 -4.95 -29.74
N PHE A 16 19.81 -5.13 -28.92
CA PHE A 16 20.05 -6.33 -28.14
C PHE A 16 19.15 -6.46 -26.89
N LEU A 17 18.40 -5.42 -26.52
CA LEU A 17 17.46 -5.49 -25.40
C LEU A 17 16.30 -6.47 -25.67
N SER A 18 15.98 -6.73 -26.94
CA SER A 18 14.99 -7.72 -27.35
C SER A 18 15.58 -9.04 -27.86
N ASP A 19 16.87 -9.30 -27.59
CA ASP A 19 17.52 -10.54 -28.01
C ASP A 19 16.90 -11.78 -27.35
N SER A 20 16.82 -12.90 -28.06
CA SER A 20 16.34 -14.17 -27.51
C SER A 20 17.20 -14.69 -26.33
N ASN A 21 18.50 -14.37 -26.30
CA ASN A 21 19.44 -14.82 -25.29
C ASN A 21 19.47 -13.87 -24.08
N ALA A 22 19.10 -14.39 -22.91
CA ALA A 22 19.09 -13.63 -21.65
C ALA A 22 20.45 -13.02 -21.29
N GLN A 23 21.57 -13.70 -21.61
CA GLN A 23 22.91 -13.18 -21.35
C GLN A 23 23.24 -11.97 -22.23
N VAL A 24 22.77 -11.98 -23.48
CA VAL A 24 22.95 -10.85 -24.41
C VAL A 24 22.15 -9.65 -23.90
N ARG A 25 20.89 -9.85 -23.50
CA ARG A 25 20.06 -8.79 -22.91
C ARG A 25 20.68 -8.23 -21.63
N GLN A 26 21.21 -9.09 -20.77
CA GLN A 26 21.88 -8.69 -19.53
C GLN A 26 23.10 -7.79 -19.81
N VAL A 27 23.99 -8.22 -20.72
CA VAL A 27 25.17 -7.42 -21.09
C VAL A 27 24.75 -6.09 -21.72
N ALA A 28 23.79 -6.11 -22.65
CA ALA A 28 23.28 -4.89 -23.28
C ALA A 28 22.74 -3.89 -22.25
N LEU A 29 21.85 -4.34 -21.36
CA LEU A 29 21.28 -3.50 -20.32
C LEU A 29 22.33 -2.96 -19.34
N SER A 30 23.28 -3.79 -18.92
CA SER A 30 24.34 -3.37 -17.98
C SER A 30 25.23 -2.24 -18.52
N ASN A 31 25.36 -2.12 -19.85
CA ASN A 31 26.12 -1.05 -20.49
C ASN A 31 25.35 0.27 -20.58
N ILE A 32 24.01 0.23 -20.55
CA ILE A 32 23.17 1.42 -20.76
C ILE A 32 22.38 1.84 -19.51
N VAL A 33 22.30 1.00 -18.47
CA VAL A 33 21.53 1.31 -17.24
C VAL A 33 21.98 2.61 -16.59
N GLY A 34 23.29 2.90 -16.61
CA GLY A 34 23.86 4.15 -16.10
C GLY A 34 23.40 5.41 -16.86
N PHE A 35 22.86 5.26 -18.08
CA PHE A 35 22.29 6.37 -18.83
C PHE A 35 20.92 6.81 -18.34
N SER A 36 20.28 6.02 -17.47
CA SER A 36 18.95 6.35 -16.92
C SER A 36 18.99 7.48 -15.88
N ALA A 37 20.16 7.71 -15.25
CA ALA A 37 20.36 8.74 -14.25
C ALA A 37 19.97 10.13 -14.76
N LYS A 38 19.41 10.96 -13.87
CA LYS A 38 18.81 12.25 -14.20
C LYS A 38 19.74 13.16 -15.00
N ASP A 39 21.01 13.21 -14.61
CA ASP A 39 22.03 14.10 -15.18
C ASP A 39 22.87 13.43 -16.28
N SER A 40 22.51 12.22 -16.72
CA SER A 40 23.28 11.54 -17.74
C SER A 40 23.17 12.26 -19.10
N PRO A 41 24.28 12.61 -19.76
CA PRO A 41 24.24 13.22 -21.10
C PRO A 41 23.67 12.26 -22.16
N HIS A 42 23.63 10.95 -21.85
CA HIS A 42 23.12 9.91 -22.74
C HIS A 42 21.68 9.50 -22.41
N ARG A 43 21.00 10.19 -21.50
CA ARG A 43 19.62 9.85 -21.10
C ARG A 43 18.63 9.84 -22.26
N SER A 44 18.82 10.73 -23.23
CA SER A 44 18.03 10.78 -24.47
C SER A 44 18.09 9.49 -25.28
N LEU A 45 19.15 8.68 -25.13
CA LEU A 45 19.27 7.37 -25.76
C LEU A 45 18.17 6.40 -25.29
N LEU A 46 17.74 6.51 -24.03
CA LEU A 46 16.74 5.59 -23.45
C LEU A 46 15.29 6.05 -23.67
N ILE A 47 15.06 7.34 -23.90
CA ILE A 47 13.70 7.91 -23.89
C ILE A 47 13.21 8.34 -25.27
N SER A 48 14.13 8.61 -26.21
CA SER A 48 13.80 9.04 -27.56
C SER A 48 13.58 7.85 -28.50
N LYS A 49 12.75 8.06 -29.52
CA LYS A 49 12.71 7.15 -30.67
C LYS A 49 13.92 7.35 -31.56
N HIS A 50 14.54 6.26 -31.98
CA HIS A 50 15.71 6.29 -32.84
C HIS A 50 15.44 5.69 -34.22
N LYS A 51 16.16 6.18 -35.22
CA LYS A 51 16.05 5.74 -36.61
C LYS A 51 17.43 5.43 -37.17
N ASN A 52 17.45 4.59 -38.20
CA ASN A 52 18.66 4.32 -38.98
C ASN A 52 19.07 5.57 -39.79
N ARG A 53 20.28 5.54 -40.35
CA ARG A 53 20.83 6.64 -41.17
C ARG A 53 20.00 6.94 -42.41
N ASP A 54 19.26 5.96 -42.91
CA ASP A 54 18.35 6.08 -44.05
C ASP A 54 16.94 6.57 -43.65
N GLY A 55 16.72 6.87 -42.36
CA GLY A 55 15.44 7.30 -41.80
C GLY A 55 14.45 6.17 -41.53
N SER A 56 14.80 4.92 -41.79
CA SER A 56 13.96 3.76 -41.42
C SER A 56 13.92 3.55 -39.90
N PRO A 57 12.86 2.94 -39.34
CA PRO A 57 12.79 2.62 -37.92
C PRO A 57 13.93 1.71 -37.49
N LEU A 58 14.53 1.98 -36.33
CA LEU A 58 15.49 1.06 -35.72
C LEU A 58 14.74 -0.20 -35.27
N LEU A 59 15.19 -1.38 -35.72
CA LEU A 59 14.56 -2.67 -35.38
C LEU A 59 15.38 -3.42 -34.34
N GLY A 60 14.70 -3.99 -33.35
CA GLY A 60 15.28 -4.89 -32.36
C GLY A 60 15.55 -6.29 -32.93
N ARG A 61 16.16 -7.16 -32.12
CA ARG A 61 16.42 -8.57 -32.49
C ARG A 61 15.15 -9.41 -32.62
N ASP A 62 14.04 -8.93 -32.06
CA ASP A 62 12.68 -9.46 -32.23
C ASP A 62 11.97 -8.96 -33.50
N GLY A 63 12.62 -8.12 -34.31
CA GLY A 63 12.09 -7.58 -35.56
C GLY A 63 11.06 -6.45 -35.38
N LYS A 64 10.83 -5.98 -34.15
CA LYS A 64 9.94 -4.85 -33.85
C LYS A 64 10.71 -3.54 -33.80
N GLU A 65 10.02 -2.41 -33.96
CA GLU A 65 10.63 -1.08 -33.73
C GLU A 65 11.12 -1.01 -32.28
N VAL A 66 12.36 -0.55 -32.11
CA VAL A 66 12.97 -0.38 -30.78
C VAL A 66 12.20 0.70 -30.02
N ASP A 67 11.65 0.28 -28.88
CA ASP A 67 11.12 1.17 -27.87
C ASP A 67 11.73 0.77 -26.54
N THR A 68 12.80 1.46 -26.16
CA THR A 68 13.60 1.14 -24.98
C THR A 68 12.75 1.11 -23.71
N VAL A 69 11.70 1.93 -23.59
CA VAL A 69 10.81 1.90 -22.43
C VAL A 69 10.01 0.58 -22.39
N GLU A 70 9.51 0.13 -23.54
CA GLU A 70 8.83 -1.16 -23.63
C GLU A 70 9.76 -2.36 -23.48
N ASP A 71 11.00 -2.25 -23.94
CA ASP A 71 12.02 -3.26 -23.71
C ASP A 71 12.36 -3.35 -22.22
N LEU A 72 12.56 -2.23 -21.53
CA LEU A 72 12.80 -2.20 -20.07
C LEU A 72 11.64 -2.83 -19.28
N LYS A 73 10.38 -2.53 -19.64
CA LYS A 73 9.19 -3.16 -19.01
C LYS A 73 9.18 -4.68 -19.18
N ARG A 74 9.58 -5.18 -20.35
CA ARG A 74 9.74 -6.63 -20.61
C ARG A 74 10.88 -7.22 -19.80
N LEU A 75 12.01 -6.52 -19.69
CA LEU A 75 13.21 -6.96 -18.96
C LEU A 75 12.99 -7.06 -17.45
N CYS A 76 11.99 -6.38 -16.87
CA CYS A 76 11.58 -6.58 -15.48
C CYS A 76 11.11 -8.02 -15.17
N GLN A 77 10.75 -8.80 -16.20
CA GLN A 77 10.35 -10.22 -16.07
C GLN A 77 11.51 -11.20 -16.33
N ASP A 78 12.71 -10.68 -16.57
CA ASP A 78 13.89 -11.49 -16.89
C ASP A 78 14.60 -12.02 -15.63
N GLN A 79 15.80 -12.57 -15.80
CA GLN A 79 16.64 -13.02 -14.70
C GLN A 79 16.91 -11.90 -13.68
N PRO A 80 17.09 -12.22 -12.38
CA PRO A 80 17.11 -11.22 -11.31
C PRO A 80 18.06 -10.03 -11.53
N ILE A 81 19.24 -10.26 -12.11
CA ILE A 81 20.22 -9.18 -12.36
C ILE A 81 19.72 -8.22 -13.45
N THR A 82 19.18 -8.76 -14.54
CA THR A 82 18.61 -7.96 -15.64
C THR A 82 17.34 -7.24 -15.19
N ALA A 83 16.47 -7.93 -14.46
CA ALA A 83 15.25 -7.34 -13.90
C ALA A 83 15.57 -6.21 -12.91
N HIS A 84 16.60 -6.37 -12.08
CA HIS A 84 17.10 -5.33 -11.19
C HIS A 84 17.48 -4.08 -11.98
N ASP A 85 18.39 -4.21 -12.95
CA ASP A 85 18.86 -3.08 -13.75
C ASP A 85 17.72 -2.42 -14.56
N ALA A 86 16.72 -3.21 -14.96
CA ALA A 86 15.53 -2.70 -15.65
C ALA A 86 14.65 -1.88 -14.72
N PHE A 87 14.36 -2.37 -13.51
CA PHE A 87 13.65 -1.60 -12.50
C PHE A 87 14.41 -0.33 -12.14
N SER A 88 15.72 -0.40 -11.89
CA SER A 88 16.56 0.78 -11.61
C SER A 88 16.44 1.83 -12.71
N ALA A 89 16.51 1.41 -13.98
CA ALA A 89 16.38 2.33 -15.12
C ALA A 89 14.99 2.96 -15.17
N LEU A 90 13.93 2.17 -15.00
CA LEU A 90 12.55 2.66 -15.00
C LEU A 90 12.27 3.63 -13.85
N ILE A 91 12.78 3.35 -12.65
CA ILE A 91 12.68 4.24 -11.48
C ILE A 91 13.29 5.59 -11.83
N ASN A 92 14.53 5.59 -12.31
CA ASN A 92 15.25 6.82 -12.63
C ASN A 92 14.56 7.64 -13.72
N ILE A 93 13.96 7.03 -14.75
CA ILE A 93 13.26 7.76 -15.83
C ILE A 93 11.80 8.11 -15.52
N SER A 94 11.24 7.53 -14.46
CA SER A 94 9.87 7.83 -13.99
C SER A 94 9.77 9.14 -13.19
N ASP A 95 10.88 9.87 -13.02
CA ASP A 95 10.90 11.25 -12.52
C ASP A 95 10.13 12.23 -13.44
N SER A 96 10.03 11.90 -14.74
CA SER A 96 9.26 12.64 -15.73
C SER A 96 7.83 12.12 -15.81
N LEU A 97 6.84 12.98 -15.54
CA LEU A 97 5.42 12.65 -15.65
C LEU A 97 5.01 12.12 -17.04
N VAL A 98 5.66 12.58 -18.10
CA VAL A 98 5.39 12.09 -19.47
C VAL A 98 5.84 10.63 -19.62
N LEU A 99 7.02 10.31 -19.10
CA LEU A 99 7.56 8.95 -19.14
C LEU A 99 6.83 8.03 -18.16
N ALA A 100 6.50 8.51 -16.96
CA ALA A 100 5.66 7.79 -16.00
C ALA A 100 4.32 7.39 -16.63
N ARG A 101 3.66 8.29 -17.37
CA ARG A 101 2.43 7.98 -18.11
C ARG A 101 2.64 6.91 -19.18
N LYS A 102 3.79 6.92 -19.86
CA LYS A 102 4.14 5.89 -20.87
C LYS A 102 4.42 4.53 -20.23
N ILE A 103 5.08 4.52 -19.07
CA ILE A 103 5.44 3.30 -18.34
C ILE A 103 4.20 2.63 -17.73
N GLY A 104 3.37 3.43 -17.05
CA GLY A 104 2.24 2.97 -16.25
C GLY A 104 0.97 2.67 -17.06
N ASP A 105 1.08 1.88 -18.13
CA ASP A 105 -0.11 1.32 -18.77
C ASP A 105 -0.74 0.19 -17.96
N LYS A 106 -1.98 -0.16 -18.28
CA LYS A 106 -2.76 -1.16 -17.54
C LYS A 106 -2.06 -2.53 -17.47
N ALA A 107 -1.41 -2.98 -18.55
CA ALA A 107 -0.77 -4.28 -18.60
C ALA A 107 0.47 -4.33 -17.70
N PHE A 108 1.26 -3.26 -17.69
CA PHE A 108 2.44 -3.17 -16.84
C PHE A 108 2.06 -2.98 -15.37
N LEU A 109 1.01 -2.22 -15.06
CA LEU A 109 0.48 -2.11 -13.70
C LEU A 109 -0.05 -3.46 -13.18
N GLU A 110 -0.72 -4.26 -14.02
CA GLU A 110 -1.12 -5.63 -13.67
C GLU A 110 0.10 -6.51 -13.33
N PHE A 111 1.16 -6.42 -14.13
CA PHE A 111 2.42 -7.08 -13.81
C PHE A 111 3.02 -6.60 -12.48
N LEU A 112 3.16 -5.28 -12.26
CA LEU A 112 3.74 -4.72 -11.04
C LEU A 112 2.98 -5.19 -9.80
N VAL A 113 1.64 -5.10 -9.81
CA VAL A 113 0.80 -5.52 -8.69
C VAL A 113 0.99 -7.01 -8.40
N ARG A 114 0.95 -7.87 -9.44
CA ARG A 114 1.15 -9.32 -9.28
C ARG A 114 2.56 -9.64 -8.76
N TYR A 115 3.58 -8.92 -9.23
CA TYR A 115 4.96 -9.10 -8.82
C TYR A 115 5.19 -8.66 -7.36
N ILE A 116 4.63 -7.51 -6.95
CA ILE A 116 4.71 -6.98 -5.58
C ILE A 116 3.93 -7.88 -4.61
N ALA A 117 2.75 -8.33 -5.00
CA ALA A 117 1.89 -9.16 -4.15
C ALA A 117 2.49 -10.53 -3.85
N GLU A 118 3.47 -10.98 -4.62
CA GLU A 118 4.12 -12.28 -4.48
C GLU A 118 5.21 -12.27 -3.39
N PRO A 119 5.07 -13.03 -2.29
CA PRO A 119 5.99 -12.96 -1.15
C PRO A 119 7.44 -13.38 -1.48
N VAL A 120 7.63 -14.22 -2.51
CA VAL A 120 8.97 -14.70 -2.92
C VAL A 120 9.72 -13.74 -3.84
N SER A 121 9.06 -12.70 -4.36
CA SER A 121 9.66 -11.73 -5.29
C SER A 121 10.80 -10.97 -4.63
N LEU A 122 12.02 -11.14 -5.16
CA LEU A 122 13.23 -10.56 -4.58
C LEU A 122 13.36 -9.05 -4.82
N LEU A 123 12.73 -8.54 -5.88
CA LEU A 123 12.83 -7.13 -6.29
C LEU A 123 11.53 -6.37 -6.05
N ALA A 124 10.62 -6.89 -5.21
CA ALA A 124 9.34 -6.24 -4.95
C ALA A 124 9.52 -4.85 -4.34
N ASP A 125 10.58 -4.59 -3.57
CA ASP A 125 10.89 -3.26 -3.04
C ASP A 125 11.18 -2.24 -4.17
N LEU A 126 11.90 -2.64 -5.23
CA LEU A 126 12.13 -1.79 -6.42
C LEU A 126 10.83 -1.58 -7.21
N ALA A 127 10.01 -2.63 -7.33
CA ALA A 127 8.71 -2.50 -7.98
C ALA A 127 7.77 -1.54 -7.21
N CYS A 128 7.80 -1.57 -5.86
CA CYS A 128 7.07 -0.62 -5.01
C CYS A 128 7.59 0.81 -5.20
N MET A 129 8.91 1.00 -5.26
CA MET A 129 9.53 2.31 -5.51
C MET A 129 9.10 2.87 -6.88
N LEU A 130 9.17 2.05 -7.93
CA LEU A 130 8.67 2.42 -9.26
C LEU A 130 7.18 2.79 -9.20
N LEU A 131 6.34 1.95 -8.59
CA LEU A 131 4.91 2.19 -8.48
C LEU A 131 4.60 3.49 -7.71
N SER A 132 5.38 3.83 -6.68
CA SER A 132 5.24 5.11 -5.96
C SER A 132 5.54 6.33 -6.85
N ASN A 133 6.50 6.24 -7.77
CA ASN A 133 6.74 7.31 -8.75
C ASN A 133 5.62 7.40 -9.78
N LEU A 134 5.14 6.25 -10.29
CA LEU A 134 4.05 6.20 -11.25
C LEU A 134 2.74 6.77 -10.68
N THR A 135 2.44 6.48 -9.41
CA THR A 135 1.21 6.92 -8.75
C THR A 135 1.19 8.42 -8.41
N LYS A 136 2.28 9.17 -8.64
CA LYS A 136 2.21 10.64 -8.66
C LYS A 136 1.26 11.18 -9.74
N LEU A 137 0.93 10.37 -10.75
CA LEU A 137 -0.10 10.68 -11.73
C LEU A 137 -1.47 10.15 -11.27
N GLU A 138 -2.44 11.06 -11.12
CA GLU A 138 -3.82 10.70 -10.77
C GLU A 138 -4.44 9.70 -11.74
N SER A 139 -4.10 9.79 -13.04
CA SER A 139 -4.56 8.83 -14.04
C SER A 139 -4.11 7.40 -13.74
N ILE A 140 -2.93 7.22 -13.15
CA ILE A 140 -2.41 5.90 -12.76
C ILE A 140 -3.08 5.44 -11.46
N CYS A 141 -3.31 6.33 -10.50
CA CYS A 141 -4.10 6.03 -9.30
C CYS A 141 -5.51 5.53 -9.67
N ALA A 142 -6.18 6.20 -10.61
CA ALA A 142 -7.50 5.80 -11.10
C ALA A 142 -7.47 4.40 -11.75
N ILE A 143 -6.47 4.11 -12.59
CA ILE A 143 -6.29 2.76 -13.16
C ILE A 143 -6.09 1.73 -12.05
N LEU A 144 -5.27 2.03 -11.04
CA LEU A 144 -4.96 1.11 -9.95
C LEU A 144 -6.18 0.79 -9.06
N LEU A 145 -7.02 1.79 -8.79
CA LEU A 145 -8.30 1.62 -8.08
C LEU A 145 -9.26 0.69 -8.83
N ASP A 146 -9.29 0.76 -10.17
CA ASP A 146 -10.16 -0.05 -11.03
C ASP A 146 -9.53 -1.41 -11.42
N LEU A 147 -8.24 -1.60 -11.16
CA LEU A 147 -7.50 -2.76 -11.63
C LEU A 147 -7.88 -4.01 -10.84
N GLN A 148 -8.15 -5.07 -11.59
CA GLN A 148 -8.45 -6.41 -11.08
C GLN A 148 -7.38 -7.36 -11.60
N VAL A 149 -6.70 -8.06 -10.71
CA VAL A 149 -5.60 -8.98 -11.03
C VAL A 149 -5.98 -10.42 -10.72
N GLN A 150 -5.44 -11.38 -11.46
CA GLN A 150 -5.67 -12.80 -11.14
C GLN A 150 -5.08 -13.15 -9.77
N ALA A 151 -5.85 -13.87 -8.95
CA ALA A 151 -5.41 -14.34 -7.63
C ALA A 151 -4.29 -15.39 -7.71
N ARG A 152 -4.09 -16.01 -8.89
CA ARG A 152 -3.00 -16.97 -9.14
C ARG A 152 -1.63 -16.38 -8.81
N PRO A 153 -0.78 -17.09 -8.02
CA PRO A 153 0.61 -16.71 -7.75
C PRO A 153 1.37 -16.41 -9.04
N PHE A 154 2.22 -15.39 -9.01
CA PHE A 154 3.02 -15.01 -10.17
C PHE A 154 4.03 -16.11 -10.49
N TYR A 155 4.59 -16.71 -9.45
CA TYR A 155 5.47 -17.86 -9.55
C TYR A 155 4.76 -19.14 -9.09
N SER A 156 4.47 -20.05 -10.01
CA SER A 156 3.81 -21.33 -9.72
C SER A 156 4.86 -22.43 -9.50
N PHE A 157 5.50 -22.47 -8.34
CA PHE A 157 6.62 -23.40 -8.09
C PHE A 157 6.25 -24.76 -7.46
N MET A 158 5.00 -25.02 -7.09
CA MET A 158 4.66 -26.30 -6.45
C MET A 158 3.41 -26.93 -7.06
N ALA A 159 3.53 -28.22 -7.43
CA ALA A 159 2.37 -29.08 -7.47
C ALA A 159 1.84 -29.15 -6.04
N SER A 160 0.57 -28.83 -5.81
CA SER A 160 0.00 -29.02 -4.48
C SER A 160 -0.01 -30.52 -4.16
N GLU A 161 0.06 -30.87 -2.88
CA GLU A 161 -0.11 -32.26 -2.41
C GLU A 161 -1.44 -32.86 -2.93
N GLU A 162 -2.42 -32.00 -3.19
CA GLU A 162 -3.69 -32.37 -3.82
C GLU A 162 -3.53 -32.68 -5.31
N MET A 163 -2.65 -31.97 -6.02
CA MET A 163 -2.32 -32.26 -7.42
C MET A 163 -1.53 -33.57 -7.54
N GLU A 164 -0.55 -33.81 -6.65
CA GLU A 164 0.16 -35.09 -6.57
C GLU A 164 -0.78 -36.23 -6.17
N GLY A 165 -1.67 -36.00 -5.19
CA GLY A 165 -2.69 -36.96 -4.77
C GLY A 165 -3.72 -37.28 -5.85
N ALA A 166 -4.09 -36.30 -6.68
CA ALA A 166 -4.96 -36.50 -7.84
C ALA A 166 -4.26 -37.30 -8.95
N LEU A 167 -2.99 -37.00 -9.24
CA LEU A 167 -2.19 -37.69 -10.25
C LEU A 167 -1.90 -39.15 -9.85
N ASN A 168 -1.45 -39.39 -8.62
CA ASN A 168 -1.22 -40.74 -8.08
C ASN A 168 -2.48 -41.62 -8.09
N GLY A 169 -3.65 -40.98 -8.08
CA GLY A 169 -4.94 -41.63 -8.18
C GLY A 169 -5.38 -42.05 -9.58
N MET A 170 -4.77 -41.48 -10.63
CA MET A 170 -5.03 -41.85 -12.03
C MET A 170 -4.32 -43.15 -12.43
N ASP A 171 -3.28 -43.54 -11.70
CA ASP A 171 -2.47 -44.74 -11.95
C ASP A 171 -2.91 -45.99 -11.14
N VAL A 172 -4.06 -45.95 -10.46
CA VAL A 172 -4.54 -47.08 -9.64
C VAL A 172 -5.07 -48.20 -10.54
N GLU A 173 -4.39 -49.35 -10.54
CA GLU A 173 -4.77 -50.52 -11.33
C GLU A 173 -6.11 -51.14 -10.84
N PRO A 174 -7.00 -51.61 -11.74
CA PRO A 174 -8.29 -52.20 -11.37
C PRO A 174 -8.24 -53.46 -10.48
N ASN A 175 -7.06 -54.08 -10.36
CA ASN A 175 -6.85 -55.29 -9.56
C ASN A 175 -6.36 -55.00 -8.13
N ASP A 176 -6.21 -53.73 -7.73
CA ASP A 176 -5.81 -53.35 -6.38
C ASP A 176 -6.95 -53.65 -5.37
N PRO A 177 -6.68 -54.36 -4.25
CA PRO A 177 -7.70 -54.65 -3.23
C PRO A 177 -8.31 -53.39 -2.59
N ASP A 178 -7.61 -52.25 -2.62
CA ASP A 178 -8.06 -50.96 -2.09
C ASP A 178 -8.53 -49.99 -3.19
N TYR A 179 -8.78 -50.48 -4.42
CA TYR A 179 -9.12 -49.66 -5.60
C TYR A 179 -10.22 -48.64 -5.33
N ALA A 180 -11.32 -49.07 -4.68
CA ALA A 180 -12.46 -48.20 -4.40
C ALA A 180 -12.10 -47.03 -3.46
N ALA A 181 -11.31 -47.29 -2.41
CA ALA A 181 -10.89 -46.28 -1.44
C ALA A 181 -9.88 -45.30 -2.05
N LYS A 182 -8.88 -45.81 -2.79
CA LYS A 182 -7.87 -44.99 -3.47
C LYS A 182 -8.48 -44.11 -4.56
N LYS A 183 -9.44 -44.63 -5.33
CA LYS A 183 -10.18 -43.87 -6.35
C LYS A 183 -11.07 -42.78 -5.74
N ALA A 184 -11.76 -43.06 -4.63
CA ALA A 184 -12.56 -42.05 -3.94
C ALA A 184 -11.69 -40.90 -3.42
N LYS A 185 -10.53 -41.23 -2.82
CA LYS A 185 -9.56 -40.24 -2.31
C LYS A 185 -8.94 -39.40 -3.44
N ALA A 186 -8.58 -40.03 -4.56
CA ALA A 186 -8.11 -39.37 -5.77
C ALA A 186 -9.14 -38.38 -6.34
N GLN A 187 -10.41 -38.78 -6.35
CA GLN A 187 -11.48 -37.94 -6.84
C GLN A 187 -11.75 -36.75 -5.90
N GLU A 188 -11.65 -36.95 -4.59
CA GLU A 188 -11.71 -35.85 -3.61
C GLU A 188 -10.57 -34.84 -3.83
N TYR A 189 -9.33 -35.32 -4.04
CA TYR A 189 -8.20 -34.45 -4.39
C TYR A 189 -8.42 -33.73 -5.72
N ALA A 190 -8.93 -34.40 -6.75
CA ALA A 190 -9.24 -33.79 -8.04
C ALA A 190 -10.32 -32.70 -7.92
N THR A 191 -11.35 -32.90 -7.09
CA THR A 191 -12.35 -31.88 -6.79
C THR A 191 -11.72 -30.68 -6.08
N LYS A 192 -10.86 -30.90 -5.07
CA LYS A 192 -10.13 -29.81 -4.39
C LYS A 192 -9.23 -29.03 -5.34
N VAL A 193 -8.50 -29.70 -6.22
CA VAL A 193 -7.66 -29.06 -7.26
C VAL A 193 -8.52 -28.25 -8.23
N ALA A 194 -9.68 -28.76 -8.64
CA ALA A 194 -10.60 -28.04 -9.52
C ALA A 194 -11.22 -26.79 -8.84
N GLU A 195 -11.63 -26.91 -7.58
CA GLU A 195 -12.12 -25.77 -6.79
C GLU A 195 -11.03 -24.72 -6.54
N GLN A 196 -9.80 -25.15 -6.26
CA GLN A 196 -8.66 -24.25 -6.12
C GLN A 196 -8.32 -23.58 -7.45
N ALA A 197 -8.29 -24.30 -8.56
CA ALA A 197 -8.07 -23.72 -9.88
C ALA A 197 -9.14 -22.66 -10.20
N LYS A 198 -10.40 -22.91 -9.82
CA LYS A 198 -11.49 -21.94 -9.95
C LYS A 198 -11.28 -20.69 -9.08
N LYS A 199 -10.82 -20.84 -7.83
CA LYS A 199 -10.45 -19.71 -6.96
C LYS A 199 -9.22 -18.94 -7.45
N MET A 200 -8.27 -19.61 -8.09
CA MET A 200 -7.06 -18.98 -8.63
C MET A 200 -7.32 -18.18 -9.91
N ASP A 201 -8.37 -18.52 -10.66
CA ASP A 201 -8.84 -17.77 -11.83
C ASP A 201 -9.73 -16.57 -11.45
N GLU A 202 -10.09 -16.46 -10.17
CA GLU A 202 -10.82 -15.32 -9.63
C GLU A 202 -9.96 -14.06 -9.71
N LYS A 203 -10.61 -12.96 -10.10
CA LYS A 203 -9.98 -11.65 -10.13
C LYS A 203 -10.23 -10.94 -8.82
N VAL A 204 -9.17 -10.37 -8.27
CA VAL A 204 -9.18 -9.65 -7.00
C VAL A 204 -8.73 -8.21 -7.21
N PRO A 205 -9.25 -7.24 -6.43
CA PRO A 205 -8.83 -5.85 -6.54
C PRO A 205 -7.33 -5.68 -6.31
N ALA A 206 -6.66 -4.92 -7.18
CA ALA A 206 -5.23 -4.66 -7.09
C ALA A 206 -4.84 -4.02 -5.75
N MET A 207 -5.61 -3.02 -5.30
CA MET A 207 -5.37 -2.33 -4.03
C MET A 207 -5.41 -3.28 -2.82
N ALA A 208 -6.29 -4.27 -2.81
CA ALA A 208 -6.35 -5.27 -1.73
C ALA A 208 -5.07 -6.12 -1.69
N ARG A 209 -4.54 -6.51 -2.86
CA ARG A 209 -3.29 -7.29 -2.95
C ARG A 209 -2.07 -6.47 -2.53
N LEU A 210 -2.05 -5.17 -2.82
CA LEU A 210 -1.01 -4.28 -2.33
C LEU A 210 -1.11 -4.07 -0.81
N LEU A 211 -2.32 -3.98 -0.26
CA LEU A 211 -2.53 -3.89 1.19
C LEU A 211 -2.00 -5.13 1.92
N ASP A 212 -2.30 -6.33 1.41
CA ASP A 212 -1.75 -7.58 1.96
C ASP A 212 -0.21 -7.56 1.96
N ALA A 213 0.40 -7.16 0.83
CA ALA A 213 1.85 -7.08 0.71
C ALA A 213 2.48 -6.05 1.65
N PHE A 214 1.80 -4.93 1.89
CA PHE A 214 2.24 -3.88 2.79
C PHE A 214 2.30 -4.36 4.25
N GLU A 215 1.27 -5.03 4.74
CA GLU A 215 1.23 -5.57 6.10
C GLU A 215 2.23 -6.70 6.31
N GLU A 216 2.26 -7.67 5.40
CA GLU A 216 3.25 -8.76 5.45
C GLU A 216 4.68 -8.21 5.48
N GLY A 217 4.94 -7.18 4.66
CA GLY A 217 6.25 -6.54 4.55
C GLY A 217 6.70 -5.84 5.82
N ALA A 218 5.79 -5.41 6.69
CA ALA A 218 6.14 -4.78 7.96
C ALA A 218 6.84 -5.73 8.94
N THR A 219 6.64 -7.05 8.78
CA THR A 219 7.30 -8.07 9.60
C THR A 219 8.72 -8.40 9.15
N VAL A 220 9.12 -7.91 7.97
CA VAL A 220 10.44 -8.15 7.40
C VAL A 220 11.43 -7.15 7.99
N ALA A 221 12.51 -7.66 8.60
CA ALA A 221 13.56 -6.82 9.14
C ALA A 221 14.12 -5.89 8.06
N SER A 222 14.31 -4.61 8.41
CA SER A 222 14.95 -3.64 7.51
C SER A 222 16.38 -4.09 7.23
N GLN A 223 16.60 -4.64 6.04
CA GLN A 223 17.92 -4.91 5.51
C GLN A 223 18.14 -3.84 4.44
N GLY A 224 19.18 -3.01 4.58
CA GLY A 224 19.46 -1.77 3.82
C GLY A 224 18.75 -1.57 2.48
N SER A 225 18.17 -0.39 2.29
CA SER A 225 17.32 0.00 1.14
C SER A 225 18.10 0.33 -0.13
N ASP A 226 19.42 0.40 -0.06
CA ASP A 226 20.23 0.89 -1.17
C ASP A 226 20.23 -0.10 -2.35
N LEU A 227 20.22 0.46 -3.56
CA LEU A 227 20.13 -0.27 -4.82
C LEU A 227 21.22 -1.35 -4.94
N GLU A 228 22.44 -1.08 -4.49
CA GLU A 228 23.54 -2.04 -4.50
C GLU A 228 23.31 -3.22 -3.55
N ALA A 229 22.71 -2.98 -2.38
CA ALA A 229 22.37 -4.05 -1.44
C ALA A 229 21.28 -4.97 -2.03
N MET A 230 20.31 -4.40 -2.73
CA MET A 230 19.28 -5.16 -3.45
C MET A 230 19.89 -5.97 -4.60
N LYS A 231 20.80 -5.37 -5.37
CA LYS A 231 21.55 -6.05 -6.45
C LYS A 231 22.36 -7.23 -5.93
N GLN A 232 23.05 -7.06 -4.80
CA GLN A 232 23.83 -8.13 -4.19
C GLN A 232 22.94 -9.29 -3.73
N ARG A 233 21.78 -9.02 -3.11
CA ARG A 233 20.83 -10.08 -2.72
C ARG A 233 20.30 -10.86 -3.93
N ALA A 234 20.03 -10.17 -5.04
CA ALA A 234 19.62 -10.82 -6.28
C ALA A 234 20.70 -11.76 -6.82
N LYS A 235 21.98 -11.34 -6.77
CA LYS A 235 23.14 -12.18 -7.13
C LYS A 235 23.30 -13.38 -6.19
N ASP A 236 23.19 -13.15 -4.88
CA ASP A 236 23.34 -14.20 -3.87
C ASP A 236 22.24 -15.25 -4.01
N ALA A 237 21.00 -14.83 -4.28
CA ALA A 237 19.88 -15.73 -4.53
C ALA A 237 20.06 -16.56 -5.80
N ALA A 238 20.54 -15.94 -6.89
CA ALA A 238 20.86 -16.65 -8.14
C ALA A 238 21.99 -17.68 -7.94
N THR A 239 22.99 -17.35 -7.13
CA THR A 239 24.12 -18.24 -6.83
C THR A 239 23.71 -19.38 -5.89
N LYS A 240 22.89 -19.11 -4.86
CA LYS A 240 22.32 -20.13 -3.98
C LYS A 240 21.43 -21.13 -4.73
N ALA A 241 20.58 -20.66 -5.64
CA ALA A 241 19.76 -21.55 -6.47
C ALA A 241 20.60 -22.51 -7.33
N GLN A 242 21.83 -22.12 -7.70
CA GLN A 242 22.76 -22.98 -8.43
C GLN A 242 23.45 -24.01 -7.50
N ALA A 243 23.68 -23.66 -6.23
CA ALA A 243 24.38 -24.47 -5.23
C ALA A 243 23.46 -25.42 -4.43
N ASP A 244 22.18 -25.11 -4.30
CA ASP A 244 21.20 -25.91 -3.56
C ASP A 244 20.50 -26.98 -4.42
N LYS A 245 20.96 -27.23 -5.66
CA LYS A 245 20.48 -28.35 -6.48
C LYS A 245 20.69 -29.73 -5.81
N ASP A 246 21.62 -29.81 -4.86
CA ASP A 246 22.02 -31.06 -4.19
C ASP A 246 21.59 -31.12 -2.70
N LYS A 247 20.76 -30.19 -2.20
CA LYS A 247 20.28 -30.20 -0.79
C LYS A 247 18.80 -30.54 -0.69
N GLU A 248 18.42 -31.25 0.38
CA GLU A 248 17.02 -31.47 0.72
C GLU A 248 16.27 -30.12 0.84
N PRO A 249 15.06 -30.01 0.28
CA PRO A 249 14.27 -28.78 0.37
C PRO A 249 14.03 -28.44 1.84
N GLU A 250 14.28 -27.18 2.23
CA GLU A 250 13.93 -26.67 3.56
C GLU A 250 12.49 -27.06 3.90
N LYS A 251 12.26 -27.58 5.11
CA LYS A 251 10.91 -27.89 5.60
C LYS A 251 10.10 -26.61 5.64
N ILE A 252 9.24 -26.39 4.64
CA ILE A 252 8.37 -25.22 4.61
C ILE A 252 7.35 -25.37 5.76
N GLU A 253 7.35 -24.42 6.69
CA GLU A 253 6.39 -24.38 7.79
C GLU A 253 4.97 -24.40 7.21
N ARG A 254 4.14 -25.36 7.60
CA ARG A 254 2.77 -25.48 7.09
C ARG A 254 1.78 -24.75 7.99
N GLY A 255 0.83 -24.05 7.40
CA GLY A 255 -0.28 -23.41 8.10
C GLY A 255 -1.32 -24.43 8.60
N PRO A 256 -2.33 -23.98 9.35
CA PRO A 256 -3.44 -24.83 9.83
C PRO A 256 -4.23 -25.50 8.69
N ASP A 257 -4.16 -24.94 7.49
CA ASP A 257 -4.74 -25.41 6.23
C ASP A 257 -3.85 -26.42 5.48
N GLY A 258 -2.68 -26.79 6.05
CA GLY A 258 -1.72 -27.71 5.46
C GLY A 258 -0.83 -27.10 4.37
N ARG A 259 -0.98 -25.79 4.08
CA ARG A 259 -0.24 -25.10 3.02
C ARG A 259 1.11 -24.57 3.51
N PRO A 260 2.16 -24.58 2.68
CA PRO A 260 3.42 -23.93 2.99
C PRO A 260 3.22 -22.43 3.27
N ARG A 261 3.55 -21.96 4.48
CA ARG A 261 3.65 -20.54 4.84
C ARG A 261 4.90 -19.97 4.20
N ILE A 262 4.72 -19.31 3.05
CA ILE A 262 5.78 -18.59 2.38
C ILE A 262 6.00 -17.28 3.13
N LYS A 263 7.18 -17.11 3.73
CA LYS A 263 7.57 -15.85 4.36
C LYS A 263 7.98 -14.84 3.28
N ARG A 264 7.42 -13.63 3.36
CA ARG A 264 7.77 -12.52 2.48
C ARG A 264 9.24 -12.14 2.65
N LYS A 265 9.90 -11.82 1.54
CA LYS A 265 11.34 -11.47 1.51
C LYS A 265 11.63 -9.97 1.49
N THR A 266 10.61 -9.14 1.24
CA THR A 266 10.73 -7.69 0.99
C THR A 266 9.88 -6.89 1.96
N ASN A 267 10.29 -5.66 2.25
CA ASN A 267 9.62 -4.84 3.27
C ASN A 267 8.42 -4.04 2.73
N CYS A 268 8.36 -3.77 1.43
CA CYS A 268 7.29 -3.04 0.75
C CYS A 268 6.96 -1.65 1.36
N ASN A 269 7.94 -0.96 1.95
CA ASN A 269 7.73 0.34 2.61
C ASN A 269 7.13 1.41 1.69
N PHE A 270 7.56 1.46 0.42
CA PHE A 270 7.08 2.42 -0.58
C PHE A 270 5.59 2.26 -0.96
N LEU A 271 4.92 1.18 -0.56
CA LEU A 271 3.46 1.09 -0.72
C LEU A 271 2.72 2.11 0.14
N ALA A 272 3.31 2.59 1.25
CA ALA A 272 2.74 3.70 2.00
C ALA A 272 2.61 4.97 1.15
N SER A 273 3.62 5.27 0.32
CA SER A 273 3.58 6.40 -0.62
C SER A 273 2.56 6.18 -1.73
N VAL A 274 2.39 4.94 -2.21
CA VAL A 274 1.33 4.59 -3.16
C VAL A 274 -0.05 4.87 -2.56
N PHE A 275 -0.29 4.49 -1.31
CA PHE A 275 -1.56 4.75 -0.62
C PHE A 275 -1.81 6.25 -0.39
N ALA A 276 -0.77 7.00 -0.02
CA ALA A 276 -0.84 8.46 0.09
C ALA A 276 -1.24 9.10 -1.24
N ASN A 277 -0.59 8.72 -2.34
CA ASN A 277 -0.89 9.23 -3.68
C ASN A 277 -2.31 8.85 -4.15
N VAL A 278 -2.75 7.63 -3.89
CA VAL A 278 -4.10 7.17 -4.28
C VAL A 278 -5.18 7.93 -3.52
N THR A 279 -4.96 8.24 -2.24
CA THR A 279 -5.91 8.97 -1.39
C THR A 279 -5.97 10.47 -1.68
N VAL A 280 -5.15 11.00 -2.58
CA VAL A 280 -5.38 12.34 -3.15
C VAL A 280 -6.73 12.38 -3.88
N LEU A 281 -7.10 11.29 -4.56
CA LEU A 281 -8.38 11.16 -5.27
C LEU A 281 -9.52 10.86 -4.28
N PRO A 282 -10.73 11.43 -4.46
CA PRO A 282 -11.91 11.12 -3.64
C PRO A 282 -12.21 9.62 -3.57
N ARG A 283 -12.26 8.94 -4.73
CA ARG A 283 -12.45 7.48 -4.82
C ARG A 283 -11.39 6.68 -4.05
N GLY A 284 -10.18 7.21 -3.94
CA GLY A 284 -9.12 6.60 -3.15
C GLY A 284 -9.38 6.72 -1.66
N ARG A 285 -9.86 7.88 -1.19
CA ARG A 285 -10.27 8.07 0.21
C ARG A 285 -11.43 7.15 0.57
N ASP A 286 -12.44 7.10 -0.29
CA ASP A 286 -13.61 6.23 -0.14
C ASP A 286 -13.22 4.76 0.00
N TRP A 287 -12.24 4.31 -0.77
CA TRP A 287 -11.74 2.94 -0.70
C TRP A 287 -11.18 2.60 0.69
N PHE A 288 -10.46 3.53 1.34
CA PHE A 288 -9.87 3.29 2.66
C PHE A 288 -10.88 3.26 3.80
N VAL A 289 -12.03 3.92 3.63
CA VAL A 289 -13.13 3.97 4.62
C VAL A 289 -14.29 3.04 4.27
N SER A 290 -14.18 2.29 3.18
CA SER A 290 -15.14 1.27 2.76
C SER A 290 -14.65 -0.12 3.13
N PRO A 291 -15.56 -1.06 3.47
CA PRO A 291 -15.17 -2.43 3.75
C PRO A 291 -14.66 -3.14 2.48
N LEU A 292 -13.62 -3.95 2.63
CA LEU A 292 -12.96 -4.71 1.55
C LEU A 292 -13.94 -5.65 0.84
N SER A 293 -14.83 -6.28 1.60
CA SER A 293 -15.93 -7.08 1.08
C SER A 293 -16.82 -6.32 0.09
N ALA A 294 -17.14 -5.04 0.33
CA ALA A 294 -17.91 -4.20 -0.60
C ALA A 294 -17.11 -3.85 -1.88
N SER A 295 -15.78 -3.80 -1.78
CA SER A 295 -14.88 -3.52 -2.90
C SER A 295 -14.55 -4.78 -3.74
N SER A 296 -15.02 -5.96 -3.33
CA SER A 296 -14.73 -7.22 -4.04
C SER A 296 -15.68 -7.43 -5.23
N ALA A 297 -15.13 -7.92 -6.35
CA ALA A 297 -15.92 -8.24 -7.54
C ALA A 297 -16.92 -9.40 -7.31
N ALA A 298 -16.71 -10.19 -6.26
CA ALA A 298 -17.54 -11.34 -5.90
C ALA A 298 -18.62 -11.04 -4.84
N ALA A 299 -18.71 -9.80 -4.35
CA ALA A 299 -19.69 -9.43 -3.34
C ALA A 299 -21.12 -9.67 -3.85
N SER A 300 -21.88 -10.48 -3.13
CA SER A 300 -23.30 -10.68 -3.45
C SER A 300 -24.08 -9.38 -3.20
N ALA A 301 -25.18 -9.16 -3.93
CA ALA A 301 -26.06 -8.03 -3.65
C ALA A 301 -26.58 -8.03 -2.20
N THR A 302 -26.71 -9.21 -1.60
CA THR A 302 -27.08 -9.40 -0.20
C THR A 302 -25.96 -8.96 0.75
N ALA A 303 -24.70 -9.28 0.44
CA ALA A 303 -23.52 -8.83 1.18
C ALA A 303 -23.41 -7.30 1.15
N GLN A 304 -23.57 -6.71 -0.03
CA GLN A 304 -23.54 -5.25 -0.22
C GLN A 304 -24.66 -4.57 0.58
N ALA A 305 -25.87 -5.13 0.57
CA ALA A 305 -26.98 -4.61 1.36
C ALA A 305 -26.80 -4.80 2.88
N ALA A 306 -26.11 -5.86 3.32
CA ALA A 306 -25.74 -6.06 4.72
C ALA A 306 -24.71 -5.01 5.17
N LEU A 307 -23.64 -4.81 4.39
CA LEU A 307 -22.58 -3.83 4.66
C LEU A 307 -23.11 -2.40 4.66
N ALA A 308 -24.08 -2.09 3.79
CA ALA A 308 -24.78 -0.79 3.80
C ALA A 308 -25.56 -0.55 5.11
N ARG A 309 -25.97 -1.61 5.80
CA ARG A 309 -26.57 -1.55 7.15
C ARG A 309 -25.53 -1.66 8.27
N GLY A 310 -24.23 -1.69 7.92
CA GLY A 310 -23.12 -1.84 8.84
C GLY A 310 -22.92 -3.26 9.36
N VAL A 311 -23.59 -4.27 8.83
CA VAL A 311 -23.43 -5.65 9.30
C VAL A 311 -22.80 -6.53 8.23
N ASP A 312 -22.10 -7.60 8.64
CA ASP A 312 -21.66 -8.64 7.73
C ASP A 312 -22.84 -9.52 7.25
N GLU A 313 -22.56 -10.51 6.39
CA GLU A 313 -23.59 -11.45 5.91
C GLU A 313 -24.26 -12.25 7.04
N GLN A 314 -23.61 -12.37 8.20
CA GLN A 314 -24.11 -13.08 9.38
C GLN A 314 -24.88 -12.17 10.35
N GLY A 315 -24.94 -10.86 10.08
CA GLY A 315 -25.59 -9.88 10.94
C GLY A 315 -24.73 -9.38 12.10
N SER A 316 -23.43 -9.72 12.12
CA SER A 316 -22.46 -9.22 13.10
C SER A 316 -21.78 -7.94 12.64
N ILE A 317 -21.13 -7.26 13.58
CA ILE A 317 -20.30 -6.09 13.31
C ILE A 317 -19.05 -6.53 12.53
N PRO A 318 -18.76 -5.97 11.34
CA PRO A 318 -17.54 -6.27 10.61
C PRO A 318 -16.31 -6.00 11.46
N ALA A 319 -15.33 -6.89 11.41
CA ALA A 319 -14.04 -6.67 12.06
C ALA A 319 -13.39 -5.38 11.53
N ALA A 320 -12.68 -4.62 12.36
CA ALA A 320 -11.96 -3.43 11.91
C ALA A 320 -11.06 -3.70 10.70
N THR A 321 -10.48 -4.90 10.60
CA THR A 321 -9.62 -5.34 9.49
C THR A 321 -10.33 -5.41 8.13
N GLU A 322 -11.67 -5.37 8.09
CA GLU A 322 -12.40 -5.19 6.84
C GLU A 322 -12.18 -3.79 6.24
N TYR A 323 -11.80 -2.79 7.05
CA TYR A 323 -11.52 -1.45 6.59
C TYR A 323 -10.02 -1.27 6.33
N PRO A 324 -9.60 -0.88 5.11
CA PRO A 324 -8.17 -0.73 4.79
C PRO A 324 -7.43 0.24 5.71
N VAL A 325 -8.09 1.31 6.17
CA VAL A 325 -7.50 2.28 7.10
C VAL A 325 -7.04 1.64 8.40
N ALA A 326 -7.78 0.67 8.93
CA ALA A 326 -7.45 -0.01 10.17
C ALA A 326 -6.22 -0.93 10.05
N ARG A 327 -6.00 -1.45 8.83
CA ARG A 327 -4.84 -2.29 8.49
C ARG A 327 -3.55 -1.49 8.36
N ILE A 328 -3.62 -0.16 8.26
CA ILE A 328 -2.44 0.70 8.13
C ILE A 328 -2.18 1.62 9.33
N MET A 329 -3.20 1.96 10.12
CA MET A 329 -3.10 3.03 11.12
C MET A 329 -2.01 2.81 12.18
N ALA A 330 -1.70 1.56 12.55
CA ALA A 330 -0.68 1.25 13.55
C ALA A 330 0.76 1.56 13.09
N PHE A 331 0.97 1.86 11.80
CA PHE A 331 2.30 2.13 11.24
C PHE A 331 2.70 3.61 11.32
N THR A 332 1.93 4.48 11.99
CA THR A 332 2.34 5.88 12.24
C THR A 332 3.61 6.00 13.09
N GLU A 333 3.92 4.98 13.90
CA GLU A 333 5.15 4.87 14.72
C GLU A 333 6.23 3.98 14.07
N HIS A 334 6.07 3.61 12.79
CA HIS A 334 6.99 2.65 12.18
C HIS A 334 8.42 3.24 12.03
N PRO A 335 9.50 2.46 12.32
CA PRO A 335 10.88 2.98 12.27
C PRO A 335 11.31 3.54 10.91
N ASN A 336 10.80 2.98 9.81
CA ASN A 336 11.05 3.47 8.46
C ASN A 336 10.24 4.72 8.13
N LEU A 337 10.92 5.81 7.74
CA LEU A 337 10.34 7.13 7.47
C LEU A 337 9.31 7.10 6.34
N ILE A 338 9.60 6.42 5.23
CA ILE A 338 8.70 6.32 4.07
C ILE A 338 7.40 5.65 4.48
N ARG A 339 7.49 4.55 5.25
CA ARG A 339 6.30 3.83 5.72
C ARG A 339 5.44 4.69 6.64
N ARG A 340 6.03 5.26 7.70
CA ARG A 340 5.23 6.08 8.65
C ARG A 340 4.70 7.35 7.99
N GLY A 341 5.51 8.01 7.16
CA GLY A 341 5.11 9.25 6.48
C GLY A 341 3.99 9.05 5.47
N GLY A 342 4.07 7.98 4.66
CA GLY A 342 2.99 7.64 3.73
C GLY A 342 1.69 7.24 4.46
N VAL A 343 1.78 6.57 5.61
CA VAL A 343 0.61 6.23 6.42
C VAL A 343 -0.01 7.49 7.05
N ILE A 344 0.79 8.37 7.67
CA ILE A 344 0.31 9.64 8.22
C ILE A 344 -0.38 10.48 7.12
N SER A 345 0.23 10.58 5.94
CA SER A 345 -0.36 11.26 4.78
C SER A 345 -1.69 10.62 4.34
N THR A 346 -1.74 9.29 4.28
CA THR A 346 -2.97 8.55 3.97
C THR A 346 -4.07 8.84 5.00
N LEU A 347 -3.75 8.84 6.29
CA LEU A 347 -4.69 9.16 7.37
C LEU A 347 -5.21 10.60 7.26
N LYS A 348 -4.34 11.58 7.01
CA LYS A 348 -4.75 12.97 6.75
C LYS A 348 -5.71 13.05 5.56
N ASN A 349 -5.40 12.36 4.46
CA ASN A 349 -6.21 12.41 3.25
C ASN A 349 -7.61 11.80 3.43
N VAL A 350 -7.74 10.68 4.14
CA VAL A 350 -9.07 10.07 4.38
C VAL A 350 -9.95 10.94 5.27
N LEU A 351 -9.36 11.82 6.10
CA LEU A 351 -10.10 12.75 6.95
C LEU A 351 -10.79 13.88 6.21
N PHE A 352 -10.55 14.05 4.90
CA PHE A 352 -11.41 14.92 4.08
C PHE A 352 -12.82 14.34 3.90
N VAL A 353 -13.03 13.04 4.10
CA VAL A 353 -14.35 12.40 4.07
C VAL A 353 -15.03 12.63 5.43
N LYS A 354 -15.66 13.79 5.60
CA LYS A 354 -16.27 14.21 6.88
C LYS A 354 -17.31 13.22 7.40
N SER A 355 -18.12 12.65 6.50
CA SER A 355 -19.12 11.62 6.82
C SER A 355 -18.50 10.36 7.43
N ALA A 356 -17.23 10.07 7.16
CA ALA A 356 -16.51 8.93 7.71
C ALA A 356 -15.90 9.18 9.09
N HIS A 357 -15.92 10.40 9.64
CA HIS A 357 -15.32 10.68 10.96
C HIS A 357 -15.94 9.85 12.09
N LYS A 358 -17.26 9.62 12.02
CA LYS A 358 -17.98 8.75 12.96
C LYS A 358 -17.50 7.30 12.86
N LEU A 359 -17.19 6.82 11.66
CA LEU A 359 -16.58 5.50 11.47
C LEU A 359 -15.16 5.46 12.04
N LEU A 360 -14.35 6.47 11.73
CA LEU A 360 -12.91 6.50 11.97
C LEU A 360 -12.50 6.75 13.43
N VAL A 361 -13.30 7.48 14.19
CA VAL A 361 -13.00 7.83 15.59
C VAL A 361 -14.01 7.18 16.51
N ALA A 362 -13.54 6.36 17.45
CA ALA A 362 -14.41 5.76 18.44
C ALA A 362 -14.92 6.81 19.45
N PRO A 363 -16.18 6.69 19.92
CA PRO A 363 -16.73 7.58 20.93
C PRO A 363 -15.96 7.44 22.26
N PRO A 364 -16.03 8.45 23.15
CA PRO A 364 -15.39 8.37 24.46
C PRO A 364 -15.96 7.20 25.29
N PRO A 365 -15.11 6.50 26.08
CA PRO A 365 -15.54 5.39 26.93
C PRO A 365 -16.63 5.84 27.91
N ALA A 366 -17.54 4.93 28.24
CA ALA A 366 -18.58 5.21 29.24
C ALA A 366 -17.95 5.40 30.63
N ARG A 367 -18.15 6.57 31.24
CA ARG A 367 -17.73 6.81 32.63
C ARG A 367 -18.84 6.35 33.58
N GLU A 368 -18.47 5.70 34.68
CA GLU A 368 -19.41 5.27 35.70
C GLU A 368 -20.16 6.47 36.29
N GLY A 369 -21.49 6.46 36.24
CA GLY A 369 -22.34 7.53 36.78
C GLY A 369 -22.71 8.66 35.81
N GLU A 370 -22.28 8.61 34.55
CA GLU A 370 -22.83 9.48 33.50
C GLU A 370 -24.28 9.11 33.19
N ASP A 371 -25.18 10.11 33.16
CA ASP A 371 -26.55 9.93 32.71
C ASP A 371 -26.56 9.58 31.21
N GLU A 372 -27.03 8.37 30.87
CA GLU A 372 -27.18 7.89 29.48
C GLU A 372 -27.99 8.86 28.61
N MET A 373 -28.90 9.67 29.17
CA MET A 373 -29.60 10.70 28.41
C MET A 373 -28.71 11.91 28.08
N LEU A 374 -27.79 12.31 28.97
CA LEU A 374 -26.90 13.47 28.77
C LEU A 374 -25.65 13.12 27.94
N ALA A 375 -25.03 11.97 28.21
CA ALA A 375 -24.01 11.36 27.33
C ALA A 375 -24.62 10.93 25.98
N GLY A 376 -25.95 10.76 25.96
CA GLY A 376 -26.76 10.38 24.82
C GLY A 376 -26.69 11.34 23.63
N ALA A 377 -26.38 12.63 23.77
CA ALA A 377 -26.32 13.50 22.58
C ALA A 377 -25.16 13.13 21.62
N LEU A 378 -24.01 12.71 22.16
CA LEU A 378 -22.87 12.19 21.37
C LEU A 378 -23.05 10.72 21.00
N ARG A 379 -23.56 9.90 21.95
CA ARG A 379 -23.72 8.45 21.79
C ARG A 379 -24.99 8.02 21.06
N ALA A 380 -26.00 8.88 20.93
CA ALA A 380 -27.23 8.62 20.14
C ALA A 380 -27.03 8.92 18.64
N THR A 381 -25.85 9.41 18.25
CA THR A 381 -25.52 9.48 16.83
C THR A 381 -25.32 8.06 16.28
N THR A 382 -26.02 7.74 15.19
CA THR A 382 -25.92 6.44 14.53
C THR A 382 -24.53 6.28 13.92
N ARG A 383 -23.61 5.66 14.67
CA ARG A 383 -22.31 5.24 14.16
C ARG A 383 -22.49 3.97 13.32
N PRO A 384 -21.83 3.83 12.16
CA PRO A 384 -21.66 2.53 11.55
C PRO A 384 -21.00 1.60 12.59
N PRO A 385 -21.60 0.44 12.92
CA PRO A 385 -20.98 -0.49 13.86
C PRO A 385 -19.62 -0.91 13.30
N SER A 386 -18.56 -0.50 13.99
CA SER A 386 -17.18 -0.70 13.60
C SER A 386 -16.29 -0.60 14.82
N SER A 387 -15.21 -1.39 14.86
CA SER A 387 -14.19 -1.30 15.91
C SER A 387 -13.00 -0.43 15.49
N VAL A 388 -13.09 0.30 14.38
CA VAL A 388 -12.02 1.19 13.91
C VAL A 388 -11.87 2.38 14.86
N ASP A 389 -10.63 2.71 15.21
CA ASP A 389 -10.31 3.92 15.96
C ASP A 389 -8.92 4.43 15.61
N ILE A 390 -8.85 5.50 14.83
CA ILE A 390 -7.57 6.07 14.38
C ILE A 390 -6.98 7.04 15.39
N LEU A 391 -7.76 7.54 16.35
CA LEU A 391 -7.34 8.62 17.25
C LEU A 391 -6.07 8.27 18.06
N PRO A 392 -5.93 7.09 18.67
CA PRO A 392 -4.71 6.73 19.40
C PRO A 392 -3.47 6.79 18.49
N ASN A 393 -3.61 6.34 17.24
CA ASN A 393 -2.52 6.31 16.27
C ASN A 393 -2.15 7.71 15.71
N LEU A 394 -3.03 8.70 15.85
CA LEU A 394 -2.75 10.12 15.55
C LEU A 394 -2.11 10.84 16.75
N LEU A 395 -2.50 10.48 17.98
CA LEU A 395 -2.00 11.11 19.21
C LEU A 395 -0.62 10.57 19.62
N LEU A 396 -0.42 9.26 19.56
CA LEU A 396 0.79 8.60 20.05
C LEU A 396 2.10 9.17 19.45
N PRO A 397 2.18 9.53 18.15
CA PRO A 397 3.38 10.16 17.61
C PRO A 397 3.61 11.60 18.08
N LEU A 398 2.59 12.27 18.61
CA LEU A 398 2.70 13.62 19.21
C LEU A 398 3.07 13.58 20.70
N CYS A 399 3.07 12.40 21.33
CA CYS A 399 3.40 12.21 22.73
C CYS A 399 4.91 12.14 22.99
N ASP A 400 5.35 12.74 24.10
CA ASP A 400 6.66 12.48 24.72
C ASP A 400 6.43 11.86 26.10
N GLY A 401 7.10 10.74 26.40
CA GLY A 401 6.90 10.01 27.65
C GLY A 401 7.35 10.78 28.89
N LYS A 402 8.40 11.61 28.79
CA LYS A 402 8.80 12.50 29.89
C LYS A 402 7.79 13.62 30.08
N GLU A 403 7.33 14.16 28.94
CA GLU A 403 6.25 15.12 28.80
C GLU A 403 5.01 14.73 29.64
N LEU A 404 4.52 13.52 29.33
CA LEU A 404 3.30 12.99 29.89
C LEU A 404 3.46 12.47 31.33
N ALA A 405 4.66 12.06 31.75
CA ALA A 405 4.89 11.65 33.14
C ALA A 405 4.71 12.79 34.16
N GLU A 406 4.79 14.05 33.72
CA GLU A 406 4.57 15.24 34.55
C GLU A 406 3.08 15.67 34.65
N VAL A 407 2.22 15.07 33.82
CA VAL A 407 0.79 15.32 33.80
C VAL A 407 0.12 14.62 34.99
N ASP A 408 -0.95 15.21 35.53
CA ASP A 408 -1.69 14.63 36.66
C ASP A 408 -2.47 13.35 36.25
N LEU A 409 -2.94 12.62 37.27
CA LEU A 409 -3.64 11.35 37.06
C LEU A 409 -4.99 11.54 36.38
N GLU A 410 -5.68 12.67 36.60
CA GLU A 410 -6.98 12.94 35.98
C GLU A 410 -6.83 13.12 34.47
N ASP A 411 -5.86 13.94 34.03
CA ASP A 411 -5.53 14.14 32.61
C ASP A 411 -5.01 12.84 31.95
N GLN A 412 -4.27 11.99 32.69
CA GLN A 412 -3.84 10.66 32.22
C GLN A 412 -5.03 9.72 31.97
N GLU A 413 -6.00 9.68 32.88
CA GLU A 413 -7.21 8.84 32.74
C GLU A 413 -8.08 9.23 31.53
N GLU A 414 -7.95 10.46 31.01
CA GLU A 414 -8.66 10.90 29.81
C GLU A 414 -8.02 10.40 28.50
N LEU A 415 -6.73 10.08 28.50
CA LEU A 415 -6.02 9.65 27.30
C LEU A 415 -6.48 8.26 26.84
N PRO A 416 -6.40 7.93 25.54
CA PRO A 416 -6.56 6.55 25.08
C PRO A 416 -5.52 5.63 25.75
N GLU A 417 -5.87 4.36 25.96
CA GLU A 417 -5.01 3.37 26.66
C GLU A 417 -3.59 3.32 26.09
N GLU A 418 -3.45 3.43 24.76
CA GLU A 418 -2.16 3.39 24.07
C GLU A 418 -1.28 4.62 24.34
N CYS A 419 -1.86 5.73 24.81
CA CYS A 419 -1.19 6.99 25.13
C CYS A 419 -0.98 7.20 26.63
N GLN A 420 -1.52 6.32 27.48
CA GLN A 420 -1.37 6.41 28.92
C GLN A 420 -0.01 5.86 29.37
N MET A 421 0.53 6.44 30.44
CA MET A 421 1.68 5.88 31.18
C MET A 421 2.85 5.44 30.28
N LEU A 422 3.16 6.25 29.26
CA LEU A 422 4.19 5.94 28.28
C LEU A 422 5.57 5.83 28.93
N PRO A 423 6.44 4.93 28.43
CA PRO A 423 7.84 4.89 28.82
C PRO A 423 8.54 6.24 28.60
N GLU A 424 9.42 6.64 29.53
CA GLU A 424 10.15 7.92 29.43
C GLU A 424 11.08 8.01 28.21
N ASP A 425 11.40 6.91 27.52
CA ASP A 425 12.16 6.89 26.28
C ASP A 425 11.31 7.10 25.03
N LYS A 426 9.97 7.03 25.13
CA LYS A 426 9.07 7.44 24.05
C LYS A 426 9.28 8.91 23.74
N ARG A 427 9.60 9.19 22.47
CA ARG A 427 9.75 10.54 21.93
C ARG A 427 8.65 10.85 20.94
N ARG A 428 8.41 12.14 20.74
CA ARG A 428 7.61 12.62 19.61
C ARG A 428 8.25 12.23 18.28
N GLU A 429 7.42 12.24 17.24
CA GLU A 429 7.88 12.24 15.86
C GLU A 429 8.90 13.36 15.67
N LYS A 430 10.02 13.01 15.03
CA LYS A 430 11.19 13.90 14.88
C LYS A 430 11.07 14.73 13.61
N ASP A 431 10.40 14.21 12.61
CA ASP A 431 10.18 14.89 11.34
C ASP A 431 9.11 15.99 11.50
N PRO A 432 9.46 17.27 11.26
CA PRO A 432 8.52 18.38 11.44
C PRO A 432 7.34 18.33 10.47
N ALA A 433 7.53 17.84 9.23
CA ALA A 433 6.45 17.73 8.27
C ALA A 433 5.43 16.66 8.69
N LEU A 434 5.91 15.52 9.23
CA LEU A 434 5.02 14.49 9.77
C LEU A 434 4.26 14.97 11.01
N ARG A 435 4.94 15.69 11.93
CA ARG A 435 4.27 16.32 13.08
C ARG A 435 3.19 17.29 12.65
N LEU A 436 3.47 18.16 11.67
CA LEU A 436 2.48 19.10 11.14
C LEU A 436 1.26 18.35 10.59
N MET A 437 1.46 17.31 9.78
CA MET A 437 0.37 16.52 9.20
C MET A 437 -0.50 15.84 10.27
N LEU A 438 0.08 15.40 11.38
CA LEU A 438 -0.68 14.84 12.51
C LEU A 438 -1.56 15.91 13.18
N VAL A 439 -1.03 17.11 13.42
CA VAL A 439 -1.80 18.24 13.97
C VAL A 439 -2.92 18.67 13.01
N GLU A 440 -2.64 18.73 11.71
CA GLU A 440 -3.63 19.00 10.67
C GLU A 440 -4.72 17.92 10.61
N SER A 441 -4.36 16.64 10.83
CA SER A 441 -5.33 15.55 10.93
C SER A 441 -6.29 15.75 12.11
N LEU A 442 -5.78 16.18 13.27
CA LEU A 442 -6.63 16.53 14.42
C LEU A 442 -7.51 17.75 14.13
N LEU A 443 -7.01 18.74 13.38
CA LEU A 443 -7.80 19.90 12.93
C LEU A 443 -8.91 19.49 11.95
N LEU A 444 -8.66 18.54 11.04
CA LEU A 444 -9.68 18.01 10.14
C LEU A 444 -10.80 17.30 10.93
N LEU A 445 -10.45 16.54 11.97
CA LEU A 445 -11.45 15.96 12.88
C LEU A 445 -12.27 17.02 13.62
N CYS A 446 -11.70 18.21 13.84
CA CYS A 446 -12.44 19.31 14.46
C CYS A 446 -13.45 20.00 13.53
N THR A 447 -13.58 19.58 12.27
CA THR A 447 -14.52 20.21 11.32
C THR A 447 -15.99 19.92 11.64
N ASN A 448 -16.29 18.84 12.37
CA ASN A 448 -17.64 18.54 12.87
C ASN A 448 -17.67 18.44 14.41
N VAL A 449 -18.87 18.55 14.99
CA VAL A 449 -19.08 18.47 16.44
C VAL A 449 -18.60 17.15 17.00
N TYR A 450 -18.87 16.05 16.30
CA TYR A 450 -18.53 14.70 16.75
C TYR A 450 -17.03 14.57 17.03
N GLY A 451 -16.19 14.94 16.06
CA GLY A 451 -14.74 14.87 16.21
C GLY A 451 -14.23 15.83 17.27
N ARG A 452 -14.72 17.08 17.35
CA ARG A 452 -14.35 18.01 18.43
C ARG A 452 -14.63 17.42 19.82
N GLN A 453 -15.82 16.86 20.01
CA GLN A 453 -16.21 16.26 21.29
C GLN A 453 -15.41 15.00 21.62
N CYS A 454 -15.14 14.14 20.64
CA CYS A 454 -14.27 12.97 20.83
C CYS A 454 -12.85 13.39 21.22
N LEU A 455 -12.27 14.40 20.56
CA LEU A 455 -10.94 14.90 20.87
C LEU A 455 -10.89 15.52 22.28
N ARG A 456 -11.90 16.30 22.68
CA ARG A 456 -11.99 16.87 24.04
C ARG A 456 -12.08 15.78 25.10
N ALA A 457 -12.99 14.83 24.93
CA ALA A 457 -13.28 13.79 25.92
C ALA A 457 -12.21 12.69 26.01
N ARG A 458 -11.26 12.65 25.07
CA ARG A 458 -10.21 11.62 24.99
C ARG A 458 -8.81 12.22 25.08
N GLY A 459 -8.65 13.28 25.87
CA GLY A 459 -7.36 13.84 26.25
C GLY A 459 -6.51 14.45 25.12
N ALA A 460 -7.06 14.71 23.93
CA ALA A 460 -6.27 15.28 22.82
C ALA A 460 -5.68 16.66 23.19
N TYR A 461 -6.42 17.45 23.99
CA TYR A 461 -5.94 18.74 24.52
C TYR A 461 -4.66 18.59 25.36
N VAL A 462 -4.58 17.57 26.19
CA VAL A 462 -3.43 17.30 27.07
C VAL A 462 -2.17 17.11 26.22
N VAL A 463 -2.26 16.25 25.20
CA VAL A 463 -1.15 15.94 24.27
C VAL A 463 -0.67 17.21 23.56
N VAL A 464 -1.59 17.96 22.94
CA VAL A 464 -1.21 19.11 22.10
C VAL A 464 -0.77 20.32 22.93
N ARG A 465 -1.28 20.48 24.15
CA ARG A 465 -0.81 21.49 25.11
C ARG A 465 0.66 21.23 25.47
N SER A 466 1.01 19.99 25.83
CA SER A 466 2.39 19.65 26.15
C SER A 466 3.31 19.82 24.92
N ALA A 467 2.84 19.44 23.73
CA ALA A 467 3.56 19.68 22.48
C ALA A 467 3.81 21.18 22.21
N HIS A 468 2.81 22.04 22.43
CA HIS A 468 2.92 23.48 22.19
C HIS A 468 4.05 24.15 23.00
N LEU A 469 4.26 23.72 24.25
CA LEU A 469 5.21 24.35 25.17
C LEU A 469 6.67 24.23 24.72
N VAL A 470 6.98 23.23 23.91
CA VAL A 470 8.36 22.89 23.51
C VAL A 470 8.54 22.85 22.00
N GLU A 471 7.48 23.12 21.23
CA GLU A 471 7.57 23.16 19.77
C GLU A 471 8.37 24.39 19.32
N ALA A 472 9.44 24.14 18.56
CA ALA A 472 10.32 25.19 18.05
C ALA A 472 9.93 25.65 16.65
N ASP A 473 9.21 24.82 15.89
CA ASP A 473 8.75 25.17 14.55
C ASP A 473 7.51 26.07 14.62
N GLU A 474 7.62 27.30 14.11
CA GLU A 474 6.55 28.30 14.19
C GLU A 474 5.26 27.86 13.49
N LYS A 475 5.36 27.17 12.35
CA LYS A 475 4.19 26.70 11.57
C LYS A 475 3.43 25.62 12.34
N ILE A 476 4.16 24.72 13.00
CA ILE A 476 3.56 23.69 13.85
C ILE A 476 2.95 24.34 15.10
N ALA A 477 3.68 25.26 15.75
CA ALA A 477 3.20 25.95 16.94
C ALA A 477 1.90 26.72 16.69
N GLU A 478 1.77 27.40 15.54
CA GLU A 478 0.54 28.07 15.11
C GLU A 478 -0.61 27.09 14.89
N SER A 479 -0.33 25.96 14.21
CA SER A 479 -1.33 24.92 13.96
C SER A 479 -1.83 24.28 15.26
N VAL A 480 -0.93 24.04 16.21
CA VAL A 480 -1.26 23.55 17.55
C VAL A 480 -2.08 24.59 18.33
N LEU A 481 -1.72 25.87 18.27
CA LEU A 481 -2.49 26.95 18.91
C LEU A 481 -3.91 27.04 18.35
N ARG A 482 -4.07 26.91 17.03
CA ARG A 482 -5.39 26.85 16.38
C ARG A 482 -6.21 25.68 16.92
N LEU A 483 -5.61 24.49 17.03
CA LEU A 483 -6.27 23.31 17.55
C LEU A 483 -6.68 23.49 19.02
N VAL A 484 -5.78 24.00 19.87
CA VAL A 484 -6.06 24.32 21.27
C VAL A 484 -7.24 25.29 21.40
N ASN A 485 -7.26 26.35 20.58
CA ASN A 485 -8.34 27.32 20.59
C ASN A 485 -9.69 26.70 20.21
N ILE A 486 -9.72 25.75 19.28
CA ILE A 486 -10.95 25.03 18.92
C ILE A 486 -11.40 24.11 20.07
N LEU A 487 -10.48 23.34 20.66
CA LEU A 487 -10.81 22.41 21.74
C LEU A 487 -11.22 23.11 23.04
N LYS A 488 -10.75 24.33 23.31
CA LYS A 488 -11.14 25.11 24.51
C LYS A 488 -12.37 25.99 24.34
N ARG A 489 -12.85 26.20 23.11
CA ARG A 489 -14.09 26.96 22.88
C ARG A 489 -15.32 26.10 23.22
N ASP A 490 -16.32 26.73 23.81
CA ASP A 490 -17.65 26.16 23.98
C ASP A 490 -18.34 25.97 22.62
N GLU A 491 -19.16 24.93 22.51
CA GLU A 491 -20.01 24.75 21.32
C GLU A 491 -21.09 25.83 21.29
N SER A 492 -21.23 26.49 20.14
CA SER A 492 -22.30 27.45 19.88
C SER A 492 -23.53 26.75 19.29
N ALA A 493 -24.70 27.38 19.37
CA ALA A 493 -25.90 26.86 18.70
C ALA A 493 -25.74 26.76 17.16
N ALA A 494 -24.80 27.51 16.57
CA ALA A 494 -24.47 27.42 15.15
C ALA A 494 -23.59 26.21 14.84
N THR A 495 -22.63 25.87 15.71
CA THR A 495 -21.77 24.71 15.54
C THR A 495 -22.46 23.41 15.92
N ALA A 496 -23.42 23.44 16.85
CA ALA A 496 -24.21 22.27 17.24
C ALA A 496 -25.09 21.70 16.11
N LYS A 497 -25.42 22.51 15.08
CA LYS A 497 -26.24 22.09 13.92
C LYS A 497 -25.50 21.19 12.92
N ASP A 498 -24.16 21.13 12.97
CA ASP A 498 -23.37 20.22 12.12
C ASP A 498 -23.79 18.74 12.30
N LEU A 499 -24.43 18.39 13.44
CA LEU A 499 -24.92 17.04 13.72
C LEU A 499 -26.14 16.64 12.87
N GLU A 500 -26.95 17.61 12.43
CA GLU A 500 -28.19 17.38 11.66
C GLU A 500 -27.92 17.35 10.14
N ASP A 501 -27.00 18.18 9.65
CA ASP A 501 -26.68 18.28 8.21
C ASP A 501 -25.92 17.03 7.67
N ASP A 502 -25.15 16.34 8.51
CA ASP A 502 -24.44 15.09 8.16
C ASP A 502 -25.39 13.91 7.87
N ALA A 503 -26.65 13.95 8.34
CA ALA A 503 -27.62 12.87 8.11
C ALA A 503 -28.29 12.96 6.73
N ASP A 504 -28.35 14.16 6.13
CA ASP A 504 -28.96 14.41 4.82
C ASP A 504 -27.94 14.42 3.67
N ALA A 505 -26.63 14.48 3.95
CA ALA A 505 -25.53 14.50 2.97
C ALA A 505 -25.27 13.15 2.25
N THR A 506 -26.24 12.23 2.21
CA THR A 506 -26.14 11.00 1.39
C THR A 506 -26.37 11.26 -0.10
N ALA A 507 -26.72 12.48 -0.49
CA ALA A 507 -26.76 12.94 -1.86
C ALA A 507 -25.95 14.24 -1.97
N GLU A 508 -24.93 14.23 -2.83
CA GLU A 508 -24.13 15.41 -3.23
C GLU A 508 -22.97 15.83 -2.30
N ASP A 509 -21.97 14.96 -2.12
CA ASP A 509 -20.59 15.41 -1.84
C ASP A 509 -19.96 15.95 -3.15
N VAL A 510 -20.40 17.14 -3.58
CA VAL A 510 -19.83 17.84 -4.75
C VAL A 510 -18.79 18.82 -4.27
N GLY A 511 -17.52 18.49 -4.53
CA GLY A 511 -16.45 19.47 -4.70
C GLY A 511 -16.09 20.30 -3.48
N ALA A 512 -15.18 19.79 -2.66
CA ALA A 512 -14.43 20.62 -1.72
C ALA A 512 -13.78 21.80 -2.47
N GLU A 513 -13.91 22.96 -1.84
CA GLU A 513 -13.45 24.30 -2.24
C GLU A 513 -12.04 24.31 -2.84
N GLU A 514 -11.81 25.20 -3.81
CA GLU A 514 -10.50 25.43 -4.42
C GLU A 514 -9.42 25.63 -3.35
N PRO A 515 -8.23 25.04 -3.53
CA PRO A 515 -7.12 25.25 -2.61
C PRO A 515 -6.77 26.74 -2.62
N VAL A 516 -6.91 27.37 -1.46
CA VAL A 516 -6.33 28.68 -1.19
C VAL A 516 -4.82 28.52 -1.39
N ASP A 517 -4.24 29.31 -2.30
CA ASP A 517 -2.80 29.40 -2.59
C ASP A 517 -1.97 29.16 -1.32
N SER A 518 -1.46 27.95 -1.16
CA SER A 518 -0.31 27.67 -0.31
C SER A 518 0.82 27.37 -1.27
N ASP A 519 1.83 28.24 -1.27
CA ASP A 519 3.07 28.07 -2.01
C ASP A 519 3.64 26.66 -1.78
N ASP A 520 3.35 25.75 -2.72
CA ASP A 520 3.94 24.42 -2.82
C ASP A 520 5.36 24.59 -3.40
N GLU A 521 6.29 25.03 -2.55
CA GLU A 521 7.71 24.78 -2.75
C GLU A 521 8.15 23.63 -1.83
N ASP A 522 8.39 22.48 -2.47
CA ASP A 522 9.27 21.38 -2.05
C ASP A 522 8.95 20.63 -0.74
N LEU A 523 8.01 19.67 -0.82
CA LEU A 523 8.13 18.39 -0.10
C LEU A 523 8.77 17.34 -1.02
N GLN A 524 9.98 17.61 -1.51
CA GLN A 524 10.88 16.54 -1.90
C GLN A 524 11.37 15.88 -0.61
N ILE A 525 10.91 14.65 -0.38
CA ILE A 525 11.60 13.75 0.54
C ILE A 525 12.98 13.55 -0.09
N GLU A 526 13.99 14.25 0.42
CA GLU A 526 15.38 13.99 0.06
C GLU A 526 15.67 12.54 0.44
N GLU A 527 15.85 11.70 -0.59
CA GLU A 527 16.40 10.36 -0.45
C GLU A 527 17.83 10.50 0.10
N LEU A 528 18.06 9.99 1.32
CA LEU A 528 19.42 9.71 1.81
C LEU A 528 19.89 8.35 1.29
#